data_AF-A0A5D0RL32-F1
#
_entry.id   AF-A0A5D0RL32-F1
#
_cell.length_a   1.000
_cell.length_b   1.000
_cell.length_c   1.000
_cell.angle_alpha   90.00
_cell.angle_beta   90.00
_cell.angle_gamma   90.00
#
_symmetry.space_group_name_H-M   'P 1'
#
loop_
_entity.id
_entity.type
_entity.pdbx_description
1 polymer ?
#
loop_
_entity_poly.entity_id
_entity_poly.type
_entity_poly.pdbx_seq_one_letter_code
_entity_poly.pdbx_strand_id
1 'polypeptide(L)'
;MTHKRARLEYWLSKMIDVVPSNLKRLWAAEDELRTWATEVIASEPYLRDHLQLIEAYMDCVETARRAGPSGDRHVALMGLFLRTFDASSYCVRSAMSGNYTGCAMYARDLLETQFLLGYLMDEPGRPEEWLSTDPKNTPVKYRPIEIRKYLDNRDGFEMRRREQNYKALSTLGSHPSPGGFELKRDGSKAIRSGPFKQRNTLELCIQEAARVILPLCGLLREYCKAEVENGQKISSRLGLLLQRTREKYFTD
;
A
#
# COMPACT_ATOMS: atom_id res chain seq x y z
N MET A 1 25.08 22.94 -42.66
CA MET A 1 24.46 23.71 -41.54
C MET A 1 22.97 23.41 -41.33
N THR A 2 22.33 22.52 -42.09
CA THR A 2 20.87 22.37 -42.16
C THR A 2 20.26 21.37 -41.18
N HIS A 3 20.97 20.30 -40.79
CA HIS A 3 20.41 19.27 -39.89
C HIS A 3 20.36 19.66 -38.41
N LYS A 4 21.35 20.40 -37.90
CA LYS A 4 21.38 20.84 -36.49
C LYS A 4 20.27 21.83 -36.17
N ARG A 5 19.95 22.74 -37.11
CA ARG A 5 18.92 23.77 -36.95
C ARG A 5 17.50 23.17 -36.95
N ALA A 6 17.20 22.27 -37.89
CA ALA A 6 15.94 21.53 -37.92
C ALA A 6 15.72 20.66 -36.66
N ARG A 7 16.79 20.06 -36.13
CA ARG A 7 16.72 19.29 -34.87
C ARG A 7 16.46 20.20 -33.67
N LEU A 8 17.06 21.40 -33.64
CA LEU A 8 16.84 22.40 -32.59
C LEU A 8 15.40 22.94 -32.62
N GLU A 9 14.89 23.28 -33.81
CA GLU A 9 13.51 23.77 -34.02
C GLU A 9 12.48 22.69 -33.66
N TYR A 10 12.74 21.41 -33.98
CA TYR A 10 11.94 20.28 -33.52
C TYR A 10 11.89 20.17 -31.98
N TRP A 11 13.03 20.28 -31.29
CA TRP A 11 13.08 20.24 -29.83
C TRP A 11 12.42 21.47 -29.19
N LEU A 12 12.61 22.66 -29.76
CA LEU A 12 11.97 23.90 -29.33
C LEU A 12 10.45 23.82 -29.47
N SER A 13 9.94 23.25 -30.57
CA SER A 13 8.49 23.04 -30.76
C SER A 13 7.90 22.06 -29.73
N LYS A 14 8.69 21.10 -29.22
CA LYS A 14 8.30 20.19 -28.14
C LYS A 14 8.43 20.79 -26.73
N MET A 15 9.08 21.94 -26.59
CA MET A 15 9.20 22.68 -25.32
C MET A 15 8.08 23.72 -25.12
N ILE A 16 7.16 23.89 -26.08
CA ILE A 16 6.02 24.80 -25.97
C ILE A 16 4.90 24.19 -25.10
N ASP A 17 4.88 22.87 -24.97
CA ASP A 17 3.89 22.14 -24.19
C ASP A 17 4.35 22.00 -22.74
N VAL A 18 3.49 22.34 -21.78
CA VAL A 18 3.79 22.25 -20.33
C VAL A 18 4.19 20.83 -19.94
N VAL A 19 3.64 19.83 -20.65
CA VAL A 19 3.99 18.42 -20.46
C VAL A 19 4.63 17.84 -21.73
N PRO A 20 5.85 17.29 -21.65
CA PRO A 20 6.48 16.61 -22.77
C PRO A 20 5.64 15.47 -23.35
N SER A 21 5.54 15.41 -24.68
CA SER A 21 4.78 14.38 -25.42
C SER A 21 5.02 12.92 -24.99
N ASN A 22 6.22 12.58 -24.51
CA ASN A 22 6.52 11.23 -24.03
C ASN A 22 5.80 10.90 -22.71
N LEU A 23 5.66 11.87 -21.81
CA LEU A 23 4.91 11.70 -20.56
C LEU A 23 3.42 11.56 -20.84
N LYS A 24 2.87 12.36 -21.76
CA LYS A 24 1.46 12.21 -22.18
C LYS A 24 1.17 10.81 -22.72
N ARG A 25 2.06 10.27 -23.55
CA ARG A 25 1.93 8.89 -24.07
C ARG A 25 2.06 7.83 -22.98
N LEU A 26 2.94 8.04 -22.01
CA LEU A 26 3.06 7.15 -20.85
C LEU A 26 1.75 7.12 -20.05
N TRP A 27 1.19 8.28 -19.71
CA TRP A 27 -0.07 8.36 -18.96
C TRP A 27 -1.26 7.78 -19.73
N ALA A 28 -1.35 8.03 -21.04
CA ALA A 28 -2.37 7.40 -21.87
C ALA A 28 -2.28 5.86 -21.84
N ALA A 29 -1.07 5.30 -21.91
CA ALA A 29 -0.86 3.86 -21.79
C ALA A 29 -1.26 3.34 -20.39
N GLU A 30 -0.96 4.07 -19.32
CA GLU A 30 -1.43 3.73 -17.97
C GLU A 30 -2.96 3.74 -17.87
N ASP A 31 -3.63 4.69 -18.53
CA ASP A 31 -5.10 4.80 -18.57
C ASP A 31 -5.74 3.62 -19.32
N GLU A 32 -5.18 3.23 -20.47
CA GLU A 32 -5.59 2.03 -21.21
C GLU A 32 -5.45 0.76 -20.38
N LEU A 33 -4.34 0.64 -19.62
CA LEU A 33 -4.12 -0.50 -18.74
C LEU A 33 -5.11 -0.55 -17.59
N ARG A 34 -5.50 0.60 -17.01
CA ARG A 34 -6.52 0.62 -15.95
C ARG A 34 -7.87 0.12 -16.46
N THR A 35 -8.23 0.45 -17.70
CA THR A 35 -9.46 -0.06 -18.33
C THR A 35 -9.40 -1.59 -18.42
N TRP A 36 -8.31 -2.12 -18.97
CA TRP A 36 -8.08 -3.57 -19.04
C TRP A 36 -8.05 -4.25 -17.66
N ALA A 37 -7.37 -3.66 -16.67
CA ALA A 37 -7.29 -4.21 -15.33
C ALA A 37 -8.67 -4.26 -14.65
N THR A 38 -9.53 -3.26 -14.92
CA THR A 38 -10.91 -3.24 -14.44
C THR A 38 -11.72 -4.39 -15.03
N GLU A 39 -11.55 -4.72 -16.32
CA GLU A 39 -12.19 -5.87 -16.96
C GLU A 39 -11.74 -7.19 -16.34
N VAL A 40 -10.43 -7.35 -16.10
CA VAL A 40 -9.87 -8.53 -15.41
C VAL A 40 -10.48 -8.68 -14.02
N ILE A 41 -10.50 -7.61 -13.24
CA ILE A 41 -11.08 -7.63 -11.89
C ILE A 41 -12.57 -7.93 -11.93
N ALA A 42 -13.32 -7.34 -12.86
CA ALA A 42 -14.74 -7.59 -13.01
C ALA A 42 -15.04 -9.07 -13.30
N SER A 43 -14.14 -9.75 -14.03
CA SER A 43 -14.28 -11.17 -14.35
C SER A 43 -14.06 -12.12 -13.16
N GLU A 44 -13.40 -11.65 -12.09
CA GLU A 44 -13.02 -12.49 -10.95
C GLU A 44 -13.67 -12.03 -9.63
N PRO A 45 -14.58 -12.83 -9.02
CA PRO A 45 -15.23 -12.46 -7.76
C PRO A 45 -14.27 -12.12 -6.60
N TYR A 46 -13.16 -12.86 -6.46
CA TYR A 46 -12.22 -12.64 -5.36
C TYR A 46 -11.48 -11.30 -5.48
N LEU A 47 -11.10 -10.89 -6.68
CA LEU A 47 -10.45 -9.60 -6.92
C LEU A 47 -11.39 -8.43 -6.60
N ARG A 48 -12.68 -8.56 -6.91
CA ARG A 48 -13.70 -7.58 -6.53
C ARG A 48 -13.85 -7.48 -5.01
N ASP A 49 -13.92 -8.62 -4.33
CA ASP A 49 -14.03 -8.65 -2.87
C ASP A 49 -12.80 -8.01 -2.20
N HIS A 50 -11.61 -8.25 -2.76
CA HIS A 50 -10.36 -7.65 -2.32
C HIS A 50 -10.36 -6.12 -2.49
N LEU A 51 -10.73 -5.60 -3.68
CA LEU A 51 -10.84 -4.16 -3.88
C LEU A 51 -11.89 -3.52 -2.95
N GLN A 52 -13.02 -4.19 -2.72
CA GLN A 52 -14.05 -3.70 -1.79
C GLN A 52 -13.53 -3.60 -0.36
N LEU A 53 -12.71 -4.56 0.10
CA LEU A 53 -12.08 -4.48 1.42
C LEU A 53 -11.14 -3.28 1.52
N ILE A 54 -10.30 -3.08 0.49
CA ILE A 54 -9.33 -1.97 0.45
C ILE A 54 -10.05 -0.62 0.45
N GLU A 55 -11.08 -0.47 -0.38
CA GLU A 55 -11.87 0.76 -0.41
C GLU A 55 -12.60 0.99 0.92
N ALA A 56 -13.19 -0.05 1.53
CA ALA A 56 -13.87 0.08 2.83
C ALA A 56 -12.92 0.44 3.97
N TYR A 57 -11.67 -0.03 3.89
CA TYR A 57 -10.62 0.41 4.80
C TYR A 57 -10.37 1.92 4.65
N MET A 58 -10.17 2.38 3.42
CA MET A 58 -9.90 3.79 3.12
C MET A 58 -11.07 4.71 3.54
N ASP A 59 -12.30 4.32 3.23
CA ASP A 59 -13.53 5.02 3.65
C ASP A 59 -13.65 5.11 5.17
N CYS A 60 -13.33 4.02 5.89
CA CYS A 60 -13.33 4.00 7.34
C CYS A 60 -12.24 4.92 7.94
N VAL A 61 -11.04 4.97 7.36
CA VAL A 61 -9.98 5.90 7.79
C VAL A 61 -10.46 7.35 7.68
N GLU A 62 -11.02 7.72 6.53
CA GLU A 62 -11.47 9.09 6.29
C GLU A 62 -12.63 9.47 7.23
N THR A 63 -13.56 8.54 7.48
CA THR A 63 -14.65 8.77 8.42
C THR A 63 -14.14 8.89 9.86
N ALA A 64 -13.25 7.99 10.28
CA ALA A 64 -12.67 8.00 11.63
C ALA A 64 -11.81 9.24 11.89
N ARG A 65 -11.10 9.75 10.89
CA ARG A 65 -10.35 11.01 10.99
C ARG A 65 -11.25 12.20 11.32
N ARG A 66 -12.46 12.26 10.76
CA ARG A 66 -13.40 13.36 10.97
C ARG A 66 -14.13 13.26 12.31
N ALA A 67 -14.33 12.05 12.82
CA ALA A 67 -15.08 11.77 14.05
C ALA A 67 -14.18 11.51 15.27
N GLY A 68 -12.86 11.48 15.08
CA GLY A 68 -11.91 11.11 16.11
C GLY A 68 -11.76 12.15 17.23
N PRO A 69 -11.27 11.72 18.41
CA PRO A 69 -11.05 12.62 19.53
C PRO A 69 -9.86 13.55 19.25
N SER A 70 -9.77 14.65 20.00
CA SER A 70 -8.55 15.45 20.02
C SER A 70 -7.47 14.81 20.89
N GLY A 71 -6.20 15.05 20.59
CA GLY A 71 -5.06 14.70 21.46
C GLY A 71 -3.95 13.94 20.74
N ASP A 72 -2.79 13.87 21.39
CA ASP A 72 -1.55 13.35 20.80
C ASP A 72 -1.68 11.88 20.38
N ARG A 73 -2.42 11.08 21.15
CA ARG A 73 -2.70 9.68 20.81
C ARG A 73 -3.43 9.55 19.47
N HIS A 74 -4.49 10.34 19.29
CA HIS A 74 -5.25 10.36 18.05
C HIS A 74 -4.36 10.84 16.90
N VAL A 75 -3.58 11.91 17.10
CA VAL A 75 -2.65 12.43 16.08
C VAL A 75 -1.64 11.35 15.66
N ALA A 76 -1.05 10.63 16.62
CA ALA A 76 -0.09 9.57 16.35
C ALA A 76 -0.70 8.42 15.55
N LEU A 77 -1.83 7.86 16.02
CA LEU A 77 -2.46 6.70 15.40
C LEU A 77 -3.15 7.05 14.08
N MET A 78 -3.95 8.11 14.05
CA MET A 78 -4.67 8.54 12.86
C MET A 78 -3.73 9.08 11.78
N GLY A 79 -2.61 9.71 12.15
CA GLY A 79 -1.56 10.09 11.20
C GLY A 79 -0.97 8.88 10.46
N LEU A 80 -0.75 7.77 11.18
CA LEU A 80 -0.31 6.51 10.57
C LEU A 80 -1.41 5.86 9.72
N PHE A 81 -2.67 5.86 10.17
CA PHE A 81 -3.78 5.38 9.34
C PHE A 81 -3.95 6.20 8.05
N LEU A 82 -3.79 7.52 8.10
CA LEU A 82 -3.78 8.37 6.91
C LEU A 82 -2.63 8.06 5.96
N ARG A 83 -1.42 7.81 6.49
CA ARG A 83 -0.30 7.33 5.66
C ARG A 83 -0.67 6.04 4.94
N THR A 84 -1.31 5.10 5.62
CA THR A 84 -1.75 3.86 4.97
C THR A 84 -2.92 4.05 4.02
N PHE A 85 -3.77 5.06 4.19
CA PHE A 85 -4.78 5.43 3.19
C PHE A 85 -4.11 5.80 1.87
N ASP A 86 -3.12 6.70 1.91
CA ASP A 86 -2.37 7.12 0.73
C ASP A 86 -1.63 5.94 0.10
N ALA A 87 -0.91 5.16 0.91
CA ALA A 87 -0.19 3.99 0.42
C ALA A 87 -1.13 2.93 -0.19
N SER A 88 -2.33 2.73 0.37
CA SER A 88 -3.35 1.82 -0.21
C SER A 88 -3.81 2.30 -1.58
N SER A 89 -4.10 3.60 -1.71
CA SER A 89 -4.47 4.23 -2.99
C SER A 89 -3.40 4.03 -4.06
N TYR A 90 -2.14 4.33 -3.72
CA TYR A 90 -1.03 4.17 -4.65
C TYR A 90 -0.68 2.71 -4.94
N CYS A 91 -0.85 1.81 -3.97
CA CYS A 91 -0.65 0.37 -4.15
C CYS A 91 -1.60 -0.18 -5.21
N VAL A 92 -2.91 0.10 -5.08
CA VAL A 92 -3.92 -0.31 -6.06
C VAL A 92 -3.70 0.38 -7.40
N ARG A 93 -3.46 1.70 -7.41
CA ARG A 93 -3.23 2.44 -8.66
C ARG A 93 -2.03 1.90 -9.43
N SER A 94 -0.95 1.56 -8.74
CA SER A 94 0.26 0.99 -9.36
C SER A 94 0.00 -0.39 -9.96
N ALA A 95 -0.77 -1.25 -9.29
CA ALA A 95 -1.18 -2.53 -9.84
C ALA A 95 -2.04 -2.34 -11.11
N MET A 96 -3.04 -1.47 -11.02
CA MET A 96 -4.00 -1.21 -12.10
C MET A 96 -3.36 -0.55 -13.33
N SER A 97 -2.26 0.19 -13.15
CA SER A 97 -1.51 0.81 -14.25
C SER A 97 -0.36 -0.08 -14.78
N GLY A 98 -0.21 -1.31 -14.31
CA GLY A 98 0.87 -2.21 -14.73
C GLY A 98 2.26 -1.84 -14.17
N ASN A 99 2.33 -0.96 -13.16
CA ASN A 99 3.55 -0.72 -12.38
C ASN A 99 3.61 -1.66 -11.16
N TYR A 100 3.81 -2.95 -11.41
CA TYR A 100 3.79 -3.96 -10.35
C TYR A 100 4.89 -3.78 -9.30
N THR A 101 6.07 -3.29 -9.68
CA THR A 101 7.14 -2.90 -8.74
C THR A 101 6.67 -1.81 -7.78
N GLY A 102 5.96 -0.80 -8.30
CA GLY A 102 5.34 0.24 -7.47
C GLY A 102 4.32 -0.33 -6.50
N CYS A 103 3.48 -1.28 -6.93
CA CYS A 103 2.54 -1.97 -6.06
C CYS A 103 3.25 -2.66 -4.88
N ALA A 104 4.29 -3.46 -5.15
CA ALA A 104 5.07 -4.14 -4.10
C ALA A 104 5.76 -3.16 -3.14
N MET A 105 6.25 -2.02 -3.65
CA MET A 105 6.85 -0.96 -2.83
C MET A 105 5.84 -0.35 -1.85
N TYR A 106 4.62 -0.04 -2.29
CA TYR A 106 3.57 0.47 -1.39
C TYR A 106 3.02 -0.62 -0.45
N ALA A 107 2.90 -1.87 -0.91
CA ALA A 107 2.51 -2.99 -0.04
C ALA A 107 3.51 -3.19 1.10
N ARG A 108 4.81 -3.03 0.84
CA ARG A 108 5.86 -3.04 1.86
C ARG A 108 5.67 -1.93 2.90
N ASP A 109 5.39 -0.70 2.46
CA ASP A 109 5.18 0.44 3.35
C ASP A 109 3.93 0.25 4.22
N LEU A 110 2.85 -0.29 3.65
CA LEU A 110 1.65 -0.70 4.38
C LEU A 110 1.99 -1.72 5.46
N LEU A 111 2.76 -2.75 5.12
CA LEU A 111 3.15 -3.81 6.06
C LEU A 111 4.02 -3.28 7.21
N GLU A 112 5.01 -2.43 6.95
CA GLU A 112 5.82 -1.83 8.02
C GLU A 112 4.99 -0.89 8.91
N THR A 113 4.11 -0.10 8.31
CA THR A 113 3.23 0.81 9.06
C THR A 113 2.23 0.03 9.91
N GLN A 114 1.70 -1.09 9.40
CA GLN A 114 0.87 -2.02 10.15
C GLN A 114 1.58 -2.55 11.40
N PHE A 115 2.87 -2.90 11.30
CA PHE A 115 3.64 -3.34 12.46
C PHE A 115 3.83 -2.21 13.47
N LEU A 116 4.13 -0.99 13.02
CA LEU A 116 4.23 0.15 13.92
C LEU A 116 2.90 0.41 14.63
N LEU A 117 1.77 0.44 13.91
CA LEU A 117 0.44 0.61 14.51
C LEU A 117 0.12 -0.47 15.54
N GLY A 118 0.36 -1.75 15.20
CA GLY A 118 0.15 -2.86 16.13
C GLY A 118 1.00 -2.71 17.40
N TYR A 119 2.26 -2.29 17.25
CA TYR A 119 3.12 -2.00 18.39
C TYR A 119 2.59 -0.81 19.20
N LEU A 120 2.29 0.33 18.59
CA LEU A 120 1.84 1.51 19.32
C LEU A 120 0.50 1.27 20.06
N MET A 121 -0.39 0.46 19.51
CA MET A 121 -1.69 0.19 20.12
C MET A 121 -1.66 -0.79 21.31
N ASP A 122 -0.60 -1.57 21.48
CA ASP A 122 -0.52 -2.60 22.53
C ASP A 122 -0.38 -2.03 23.95
N GLU A 123 0.16 -0.81 24.11
CA GLU A 123 0.37 -0.19 25.42
C GLU A 123 -0.17 1.25 25.48
N PRO A 124 -0.85 1.63 26.59
CA PRO A 124 -1.21 3.02 26.86
C PRO A 124 0.03 3.94 26.89
N GLY A 125 -0.10 5.17 26.39
CA GLY A 125 0.98 6.18 26.39
C GLY A 125 2.06 5.98 25.32
N ARG A 126 2.14 4.80 24.69
CA ARG A 126 3.16 4.50 23.67
C ARG A 126 3.00 5.35 22.38
N PRO A 127 1.79 5.59 21.83
CA PRO A 127 1.63 6.49 20.68
C PRO A 127 2.06 7.93 20.97
N GLU A 128 1.74 8.45 22.16
CA GLU A 128 2.08 9.80 22.60
C GLU A 128 3.59 9.93 22.77
N GLU A 129 4.22 8.95 23.43
CA GLU A 129 5.67 8.91 23.56
C GLU A 129 6.33 8.86 22.18
N TRP A 130 5.86 8.01 21.27
CA TRP A 130 6.38 7.91 19.90
C TRP A 130 6.28 9.25 19.16
N LEU A 131 5.14 9.92 19.25
CA LEU A 131 4.91 11.23 18.61
C LEU A 131 5.86 12.30 19.15
N SER A 132 6.21 12.23 20.43
CA SER A 132 7.13 13.17 21.09
C SER A 132 8.62 12.92 20.77
N THR A 133 8.96 11.82 20.09
CA THR A 133 10.36 11.49 19.80
C THR A 133 10.99 12.45 18.80
N ASP A 134 12.26 12.80 19.02
CA ASP A 134 13.05 13.53 18.04
C ASP A 134 13.30 12.63 16.80
N PRO A 135 12.87 13.04 15.59
CA PRO A 135 13.09 12.26 14.37
C PRO A 135 14.58 12.01 14.07
N LYS A 136 15.50 12.84 14.56
CA LYS A 136 16.94 12.64 14.38
C LYS A 136 17.53 11.61 15.34
N ASN A 137 16.86 11.36 16.45
CA ASN A 137 17.33 10.52 17.54
C ASN A 137 16.27 9.50 17.96
N THR A 138 15.62 8.85 16.97
CA THR A 138 14.56 7.87 17.24
C THR A 138 15.04 6.76 18.18
N PRO A 139 14.37 6.56 19.33
CA PRO A 139 14.72 5.51 20.29
C PRO A 139 14.78 4.12 19.64
N VAL A 140 15.69 3.28 20.15
CA VAL A 140 15.93 1.92 19.62
C VAL A 140 14.65 1.09 19.57
N LYS A 141 13.78 1.22 20.57
CA LYS A 141 12.51 0.49 20.66
C LYS A 141 11.51 0.81 19.53
N TYR A 142 11.66 1.94 18.84
CA TYR A 142 10.83 2.31 17.69
C TYR A 142 11.46 1.96 16.34
N ARG A 143 12.61 1.27 16.32
CA ARG A 143 13.22 0.79 15.08
C ARG A 143 12.39 -0.38 14.53
N PRO A 144 12.20 -0.48 13.19
CA PRO A 144 11.38 -1.53 12.59
C PRO A 144 11.78 -2.96 12.98
N ILE A 145 13.09 -3.22 13.15
CA ILE A 145 13.58 -4.53 13.58
C ILE A 145 13.16 -4.89 15.00
N GLU A 146 13.19 -3.93 15.93
CA GLU A 146 12.81 -4.17 17.33
C GLU A 146 11.29 -4.33 17.46
N ILE A 147 10.52 -3.55 16.69
CA ILE A 147 9.08 -3.69 16.58
C ILE A 147 8.70 -5.09 16.06
N ARG A 148 9.33 -5.56 14.98
CA ARG A 148 9.06 -6.90 14.43
C ARG A 148 9.36 -8.00 15.45
N LYS A 149 10.50 -7.93 16.15
CA LYS A 149 10.86 -8.89 17.22
C LYS A 149 9.83 -8.89 18.34
N TYR A 150 9.41 -7.72 18.80
CA TYR A 150 8.39 -7.59 19.84
C TYR A 150 7.08 -8.26 19.41
N LEU A 151 6.59 -7.96 18.20
CA LEU A 151 5.33 -8.52 17.70
C LEU A 151 5.42 -10.03 17.42
N ASP A 152 6.55 -10.51 16.92
CA ASP A 152 6.78 -11.94 16.72
C ASP A 152 6.77 -12.69 18.06
N ASN A 153 7.38 -12.11 19.10
CA ASN A 153 7.33 -12.67 20.45
C ASN A 153 5.90 -12.64 21.04
N ARG A 154 5.19 -11.52 20.90
CA ARG A 154 3.80 -11.36 21.36
C ARG A 154 2.86 -12.40 20.76
N ASP A 155 3.03 -12.70 19.47
CA ASP A 155 2.14 -13.60 18.72
C ASP A 155 2.67 -15.05 18.65
N GLY A 156 3.78 -15.37 19.31
CA GLY A 156 4.36 -16.72 19.35
C GLY A 156 4.98 -17.19 18.03
N PHE A 157 5.45 -16.27 17.18
CA PHE A 157 6.10 -16.61 15.91
C PHE A 157 7.61 -16.83 16.07
N GLU A 158 8.02 -18.09 16.17
CA GLU A 158 9.44 -18.46 16.35
C GLU A 158 10.31 -18.23 15.09
N MET A 159 9.71 -18.24 13.89
CA MET A 159 10.44 -18.23 12.61
C MET A 159 10.68 -16.85 12.00
N ARG A 160 10.52 -15.76 12.75
CA ARG A 160 10.66 -14.37 12.24
C ARG A 160 9.81 -14.10 10.99
N ARG A 161 8.57 -14.61 10.97
CA ARG A 161 7.68 -14.56 9.80
C ARG A 161 7.49 -13.13 9.27
N ARG A 162 7.43 -12.12 10.15
CA ARG A 162 7.32 -10.71 9.76
C ARG A 162 8.53 -10.20 8.98
N GLU A 163 9.74 -10.61 9.38
CA GLU A 163 10.97 -10.26 8.67
C GLU A 163 10.97 -10.90 7.26
N GLN A 164 10.50 -12.13 7.14
CA GLN A 164 10.44 -12.83 5.85
C GLN A 164 9.46 -12.15 4.88
N ASN A 165 8.24 -11.83 5.33
CA ASN A 165 7.24 -11.13 4.50
C ASN A 165 7.75 -9.76 4.07
N TYR A 166 8.34 -9.00 5.00
CA TYR A 166 8.98 -7.73 4.69
C TYR A 166 10.10 -7.88 3.64
N LYS A 167 10.99 -8.87 3.81
CA LYS A 167 12.12 -9.11 2.91
C LYS A 167 11.67 -9.51 1.50
N ALA A 168 10.60 -10.29 1.38
CA ALA A 168 10.01 -10.64 0.09
C ALA A 168 9.55 -9.39 -0.68
N LEU A 169 8.72 -8.55 -0.05
CA LEU A 169 8.25 -7.31 -0.67
C LEU A 169 9.38 -6.31 -0.94
N SER A 170 10.35 -6.20 -0.04
CA SER A 170 11.51 -5.32 -0.23
C SER A 170 12.40 -5.77 -1.39
N THR A 171 12.59 -7.08 -1.57
CA THR A 171 13.36 -7.66 -2.68
C THR A 171 12.68 -7.39 -4.02
N LEU A 172 11.34 -7.49 -4.07
CA LEU A 172 10.55 -7.29 -5.29
C LEU A 172 10.37 -5.81 -5.65
N GLY A 173 10.13 -4.96 -4.66
CA GLY A 173 9.66 -3.58 -4.87
C GLY A 173 10.69 -2.48 -4.64
N SER A 174 11.73 -2.70 -3.83
CA SER A 174 12.57 -1.59 -3.33
C SER A 174 14.08 -1.79 -3.50
N HIS A 175 14.58 -3.02 -3.40
CA HIS A 175 16.02 -3.27 -3.54
C HIS A 175 16.41 -3.41 -5.02
N PRO A 176 17.52 -2.77 -5.47
CA PRO A 176 18.09 -3.01 -6.79
C PRO A 176 18.77 -4.40 -6.80
N SER A 177 17.96 -5.44 -6.76
CA SER A 177 18.38 -6.84 -6.69
C SER A 177 17.83 -7.61 -7.90
N PRO A 178 18.46 -8.73 -8.29
CA PRO A 178 17.94 -9.56 -9.37
C PRO A 178 16.50 -10.03 -9.15
N GLY A 179 16.07 -10.20 -7.89
CA GLY A 179 14.69 -10.58 -7.56
C GLY A 179 13.66 -9.53 -7.99
N GLY A 180 14.02 -8.24 -7.99
CA GLY A 180 13.14 -7.15 -8.44
C GLY A 180 12.82 -7.20 -9.94
N PHE A 181 13.61 -7.94 -10.73
CA PHE A 181 13.32 -8.14 -12.16
C PHE A 181 12.13 -9.06 -12.39
N GLU A 182 11.69 -9.85 -11.41
CA GLU A 182 10.54 -10.72 -11.57
C GLU A 182 9.27 -9.93 -11.92
N LEU A 183 9.07 -8.77 -11.28
CA LEU A 183 7.95 -7.86 -11.56
C LEU A 183 8.14 -7.04 -12.85
N LYS A 184 9.25 -7.23 -13.56
CA LYS A 184 9.55 -6.60 -14.86
C LYS A 184 9.51 -7.60 -16.01
N ARG A 185 9.37 -8.90 -15.75
CA ARG A 185 9.32 -9.94 -16.78
C ARG A 185 7.91 -10.08 -17.31
N ASP A 186 7.75 -10.01 -18.63
CA ASP A 186 6.50 -10.42 -19.27
C ASP A 186 6.39 -11.95 -19.38
N GLY A 187 5.27 -12.46 -19.92
CA GLY A 187 5.03 -13.91 -20.09
C GLY A 187 6.08 -14.62 -20.98
N SER A 188 6.92 -13.88 -21.70
CA SER A 188 8.04 -14.41 -22.49
C SER A 188 9.40 -14.31 -21.78
N LYS A 189 9.42 -13.87 -20.51
CA LYS A 189 10.61 -13.58 -19.69
C LYS A 189 11.44 -12.38 -20.16
N ALA A 190 10.95 -11.61 -21.13
CA ALA A 190 11.60 -10.37 -21.54
C ALA A 190 11.37 -9.27 -20.48
N ILE A 191 12.40 -8.47 -20.21
CA ILE A 191 12.29 -7.34 -19.28
C ILE A 191 11.58 -6.18 -19.99
N ARG A 192 10.51 -5.69 -19.36
CA ARG A 192 9.74 -4.53 -19.80
C ARG A 192 9.92 -3.37 -18.84
N SER A 193 9.93 -2.17 -19.40
CA SER A 193 9.83 -0.92 -18.65
C SER A 193 8.55 -0.22 -19.05
N GLY A 194 7.92 0.48 -18.11
CA GLY A 194 6.63 1.14 -18.30
C GLY A 194 5.42 0.25 -17.94
N PRO A 195 4.20 0.77 -18.15
CA PRO A 195 2.97 0.02 -17.94
C PRO A 195 2.91 -1.16 -18.93
N PHE A 196 2.72 -2.38 -18.44
CA PHE A 196 2.51 -3.55 -19.30
C PHE A 196 1.47 -4.52 -18.73
N LYS A 197 0.75 -5.18 -19.64
CA LYS A 197 -0.31 -6.12 -19.28
C LYS A 197 0.29 -7.45 -18.85
N GLN A 198 -0.01 -7.88 -17.62
CA GLN A 198 0.35 -9.21 -17.13
C GLN A 198 -0.69 -9.66 -16.11
N ARG A 199 -1.66 -10.45 -16.58
CA ARG A 199 -2.83 -10.86 -15.78
C ARG A 199 -2.44 -11.47 -14.44
N ASN A 200 -1.61 -12.52 -14.44
CA ASN A 200 -1.22 -13.20 -13.20
C ASN A 200 -0.55 -12.26 -12.19
N THR A 201 0.28 -11.33 -12.66
CA THR A 201 0.96 -10.36 -11.78
C THR A 201 -0.01 -9.32 -11.24
N LEU A 202 -0.97 -8.85 -12.05
CA LEU A 202 -2.06 -8.00 -11.57
C LEU A 202 -2.85 -8.70 -10.45
N GLU A 203 -3.25 -9.95 -10.67
CA GLU A 203 -4.02 -10.73 -9.69
C GLU A 203 -3.25 -10.90 -8.37
N LEU A 204 -1.98 -11.30 -8.45
CA LEU A 204 -1.11 -11.45 -7.28
C LEU A 204 -0.89 -10.11 -6.55
N CYS A 205 -0.73 -9.01 -7.27
CA CYS A 205 -0.58 -7.69 -6.68
C CYS A 205 -1.84 -7.25 -5.92
N ILE A 206 -3.03 -7.46 -6.47
CA ILE A 206 -4.29 -7.14 -5.78
C ILE A 206 -4.50 -8.04 -4.56
N GLN A 207 -4.17 -9.33 -4.67
CA GLN A 207 -4.22 -10.26 -3.54
C GLN A 207 -3.24 -9.88 -2.42
N GLU A 208 -2.02 -9.51 -2.77
CA GLU A 208 -1.02 -9.08 -1.79
C GLU A 208 -1.43 -7.76 -1.11
N ALA A 209 -1.96 -6.80 -1.88
CA ALA A 209 -2.51 -5.56 -1.33
C ALA A 209 -3.63 -5.84 -0.31
N ALA A 210 -4.55 -6.75 -0.62
CA ALA A 210 -5.60 -7.15 0.31
C ALA A 210 -5.03 -7.87 1.55
N ARG A 211 -4.03 -8.74 1.37
CA ARG A 211 -3.37 -9.47 2.47
C ARG A 211 -2.72 -8.52 3.47
N VAL A 212 -2.03 -7.47 3.03
CA VAL A 212 -1.40 -6.48 3.93
C VAL A 212 -2.41 -5.50 4.54
N ILE A 213 -3.54 -5.25 3.88
CA ILE A 213 -4.60 -4.38 4.40
C ILE A 213 -5.48 -5.09 5.43
N LEU A 214 -5.61 -6.42 5.34
CA LEU A 214 -6.48 -7.19 6.22
C LEU A 214 -6.18 -7.00 7.73
N PRO A 215 -4.92 -7.02 8.21
CA PRO A 215 -4.64 -6.72 9.61
C PRO A 215 -4.79 -5.23 9.95
N LEU A 216 -4.52 -4.31 9.00
CA LEU A 216 -4.80 -2.87 9.18
C LEU A 216 -6.29 -2.62 9.43
N CYS A 217 -7.18 -3.35 8.74
CA CYS A 217 -8.63 -3.28 8.99
C CYS A 217 -8.98 -3.66 10.43
N GLY A 218 -8.31 -4.68 10.97
CA GLY A 218 -8.46 -5.10 12.37
C GLY A 218 -8.04 -4.00 13.33
N LEU A 219 -6.83 -3.44 13.14
CA LEU A 219 -6.29 -2.36 13.97
C LEU A 219 -7.20 -1.12 13.93
N LEU A 220 -7.62 -0.69 12.74
CA LEU A 220 -8.52 0.46 12.59
C LEU A 220 -9.86 0.23 13.27
N ARG A 221 -10.43 -0.97 13.16
CA ARG A 221 -11.70 -1.30 13.81
C ARG A 221 -11.58 -1.26 15.34
N GLU A 222 -10.51 -1.80 15.91
CA GLU A 222 -10.30 -1.74 17.36
C GLU A 222 -10.04 -0.30 17.83
N TYR A 223 -9.27 0.47 17.07
CA TYR A 223 -9.10 1.91 17.29
C TYR A 223 -10.45 2.65 17.30
N CYS A 224 -11.27 2.45 16.27
CA CYS A 224 -12.57 3.11 16.17
C CYS A 224 -13.45 2.79 17.37
N LYS A 225 -13.59 1.52 17.74
CA LYS A 225 -14.43 1.12 18.88
C LYS A 225 -13.97 1.71 20.20
N ALA A 226 -12.66 1.77 20.42
CA ALA A 226 -12.09 2.20 21.68
C ALA A 226 -12.08 3.73 21.83
N GLU A 227 -11.84 4.47 20.74
CA GLU A 227 -11.46 5.88 20.83
C GLU A 227 -12.37 6.83 20.04
N VAL A 228 -13.13 6.34 19.05
CA VAL A 228 -13.93 7.21 18.16
C VAL A 228 -15.40 7.21 18.57
N GLU A 229 -16.01 8.39 18.64
CA GLU A 229 -17.44 8.52 18.92
C GLU A 229 -18.25 7.79 17.84
N ASN A 230 -19.22 6.96 18.25
CA ASN A 230 -19.98 6.09 17.33
C ASN A 230 -19.08 5.13 16.51
N GLY A 231 -17.86 4.83 16.97
CA GLY A 231 -16.86 4.08 16.23
C GLY A 231 -17.28 2.67 15.80
N GLN A 232 -18.13 1.99 16.59
CA GLN A 232 -18.73 0.70 16.21
C GLN A 232 -19.61 0.82 14.95
N LYS A 233 -20.37 1.91 14.82
CA LYS A 233 -21.21 2.18 13.65
C LYS A 233 -20.34 2.54 12.45
N ILE A 234 -19.35 3.42 12.65
CA ILE A 234 -18.39 3.85 11.60
C ILE A 234 -17.66 2.64 11.00
N SER A 235 -17.17 1.74 11.85
CA SER A 235 -16.39 0.56 11.42
C SER A 235 -17.24 -0.66 11.05
N SER A 236 -18.57 -0.56 11.02
CA SER A 236 -19.47 -1.71 10.80
C SER A 236 -19.31 -2.34 9.42
N ARG A 237 -19.32 -1.52 8.36
CA ARG A 237 -19.09 -1.97 6.97
C ARG A 237 -17.72 -2.62 6.81
N LEU A 238 -16.69 -2.00 7.36
CA LEU A 238 -15.33 -2.54 7.37
C LEU A 238 -15.29 -3.91 8.07
N GLY A 239 -15.95 -4.03 9.23
CA GLY A 239 -16.01 -5.28 9.99
C GLY A 239 -16.64 -6.43 9.21
N LEU A 240 -17.76 -6.18 8.51
CA LEU A 240 -18.42 -7.19 7.68
C LEU A 240 -17.54 -7.66 6.52
N LEU A 241 -16.92 -6.72 5.80
CA LEU A 241 -16.04 -7.04 4.67
C LEU A 241 -14.75 -7.72 5.12
N LEU A 242 -14.18 -7.31 6.25
CA LEU A 242 -13.04 -7.96 6.88
C LEU A 242 -13.35 -9.43 7.21
N GLN A 243 -14.47 -9.68 7.90
CA GLN A 243 -14.89 -11.02 8.26
C GLN A 243 -15.10 -11.89 7.02
N ARG A 244 -15.92 -11.44 6.07
CA ARG A 244 -16.20 -12.15 4.81
C ARG A 244 -14.93 -12.49 4.05
N THR A 245 -14.02 -11.53 3.90
CA THR A 245 -12.79 -11.69 3.12
C THR A 245 -11.83 -12.65 3.81
N ARG A 246 -11.69 -12.57 5.13
CA ARG A 246 -10.87 -13.48 5.92
C ARG A 246 -11.38 -14.93 5.80
N GLU A 247 -12.66 -15.15 6.06
CA GLU A 247 -13.26 -16.49 6.05
C GLU A 247 -13.16 -17.15 4.67
N LYS A 248 -13.36 -16.38 3.60
CA LYS A 248 -13.43 -16.91 2.23
C LYS A 248 -12.07 -17.12 1.56
N TYR A 249 -11.05 -16.34 1.91
CA TYR A 249 -9.80 -16.28 1.13
C TYR A 249 -8.51 -16.37 1.94
N PHE A 250 -8.56 -16.15 3.25
CA PHE A 250 -7.38 -16.08 4.12
C PHE A 250 -7.57 -16.88 5.41
N THR A 251 -8.31 -17.98 5.34
CA THR A 251 -8.37 -19.00 6.37
C THR A 251 -7.09 -19.85 6.26
N ASP A 252 -6.20 -19.65 7.24
CA ASP A 252 -5.09 -20.58 7.54
C ASP A 252 -5.62 -21.76 8.37
#